data_AF-A0AAJ1VSK5-F1
#
_entry.id   AF-A0AAJ1VSK5-F1
#
_cell.length_a   1.000
_cell.length_b   1.000
_cell.length_c   1.000
_cell.angle_alpha   90.00
_cell.angle_beta   90.00
_cell.angle_gamma   90.00
#
_symmetry.space_group_name_H-M   'P 1'
#
loop_
_entity.id
_entity.type
_entity.pdbx_description
1 polymer ?
#
loop_
_entity_poly.entity_id
_entity_poly.type
_entity_poly.pdbx_seq_one_letter_code
_entity_poly.pdbx_strand_id
1 'polypeptide(L)'
;MKTFYITNKNAPHHLRFIEWTAIRCLVFNKDRRLIKEAFADSVGVAHIKWPQSYNLYRTKHSKDPAALALHELFLQIMDGSITNLDEFYHLLRTKVTHRKRGNALKDQVLRQAKQSATQQAYMDDGKAFVSNNKLISMTKKAAVRLAHTDVSEVQISELLQSLVSEYNPMALTSDEMDVLRSIFTRKVMAMEASLTAPEATILRHTDKDVSKNAFHLYGLFKLKCEVNDTCALGQQELCKELGVGRPKALAAANLLVKLGLITVSEQGLRGTVMGKATIYKRLK
;
A
#
# COMPACT_ATOMS: atom_id res chain seq x y z
N MET A 1 0.60 -8.53 11.80
CA MET A 1 -0.06 -9.67 12.44
C MET A 1 0.01 -10.86 11.48
N LYS A 2 0.70 -11.94 11.86
CA LYS A 2 0.89 -13.13 11.02
C LYS A 2 -0.41 -13.95 11.10
N THR A 3 -1.26 -13.88 10.08
CA THR A 3 -2.53 -14.62 10.09
C THR A 3 -2.26 -16.07 9.75
N PHE A 4 -2.36 -16.95 10.74
CA PHE A 4 -2.31 -18.39 10.52
C PHE A 4 -3.61 -18.88 9.88
N TYR A 5 -3.55 -19.58 8.74
CA TYR A 5 -4.73 -20.16 8.10
C TYR A 5 -5.36 -21.29 8.94
N ILE A 6 -4.55 -22.06 9.67
CA ILE A 6 -4.94 -23.22 10.48
C ILE A 6 -5.89 -22.83 11.61
N THR A 7 -5.77 -21.62 12.15
CA THR A 7 -6.64 -21.08 13.20
C THR A 7 -7.72 -20.15 12.65
N ASN A 8 -7.64 -19.73 11.39
CA ASN A 8 -8.63 -18.87 10.76
C ASN A 8 -9.85 -19.69 10.33
N LYS A 9 -10.98 -19.53 11.03
CA LYS A 9 -12.26 -20.21 10.77
C LYS A 9 -12.80 -20.07 9.34
N ASN A 10 -12.42 -19.04 8.60
CA ASN A 10 -12.84 -18.80 7.22
C ASN A 10 -11.84 -19.31 6.17
N ALA A 11 -10.65 -19.76 6.58
CA ALA A 11 -9.65 -20.27 5.64
C ALA A 11 -10.07 -21.60 5.01
N PRO A 12 -9.88 -21.78 3.68
CA PRO A 12 -10.13 -23.05 3.00
C PRO A 12 -9.31 -24.20 3.60
N HIS A 13 -9.94 -25.36 3.78
CA HIS A 13 -9.32 -26.54 4.39
C HIS A 13 -8.07 -27.04 3.63
N HIS A 14 -7.99 -26.87 2.31
CA HIS A 14 -6.81 -27.24 1.54
C HIS A 14 -5.59 -26.34 1.85
N LEU A 15 -5.80 -25.06 2.18
CA LEU A 15 -4.71 -24.18 2.64
C LEU A 15 -4.30 -24.51 4.07
N ARG A 16 -5.28 -24.80 4.95
CA ARG A 16 -5.00 -25.25 6.32
C ARG A 16 -4.19 -26.54 6.34
N PHE A 17 -4.49 -27.49 5.45
CA PHE A 17 -3.71 -28.73 5.31
C PHE A 17 -2.23 -28.47 5.04
N ILE A 18 -1.95 -27.55 4.11
CA ILE A 18 -0.59 -27.24 3.67
C ILE A 18 0.19 -26.51 4.75
N GLU A 19 -0.41 -25.53 5.41
CA GLU A 19 0.21 -24.83 6.53
C GLU A 19 0.39 -25.73 7.76
N TRP A 20 -0.58 -26.61 8.06
CA TRP A 20 -0.43 -27.65 9.08
C TRP A 20 0.77 -28.56 8.79
N THR A 21 0.95 -28.94 7.52
CA THR A 21 2.08 -29.76 7.09
C THR A 21 3.40 -28.99 7.19
N ALA A 22 3.42 -27.71 6.79
CA ALA A 22 4.58 -26.84 6.92
C ALA A 22 5.01 -26.69 8.39
N ILE A 23 4.10 -26.35 9.29
CA ILE A 23 4.39 -26.21 10.72
C ILE A 23 4.89 -27.55 11.29
N ARG A 24 4.25 -28.67 10.92
CA ARG A 24 4.70 -29.98 11.39
C ARG A 24 6.13 -30.28 10.96
N CYS A 25 6.45 -30.06 9.68
CA CYS A 25 7.77 -30.38 9.14
C CYS A 25 8.87 -29.41 9.62
N LEU A 26 8.55 -28.11 9.71
CA LEU A 26 9.54 -27.04 9.93
C LEU A 26 9.71 -26.65 11.40
N VAL A 27 8.69 -26.84 12.24
CA VAL A 27 8.72 -26.46 13.67
C VAL A 27 8.80 -27.68 14.57
N PHE A 28 8.10 -28.76 14.19
CA PHE A 28 7.98 -29.96 15.03
C PHE A 28 8.76 -31.16 14.48
N ASN A 29 9.73 -30.96 13.58
CA ASN A 29 10.58 -32.04 13.03
C ASN A 29 9.79 -33.25 12.51
N LYS A 30 8.66 -32.99 11.85
CA LYS A 30 7.72 -34.00 11.32
C LYS A 30 6.93 -34.77 12.39
N ASP A 31 7.08 -34.44 13.68
CA ASP A 31 6.36 -35.08 14.79
C ASP A 31 4.87 -34.72 14.77
N ARG A 32 4.03 -35.75 14.63
CA ARG A 32 2.58 -35.63 14.57
C ARG A 32 1.92 -35.47 15.94
N ARG A 33 2.56 -35.93 17.01
CA ARG A 33 2.04 -35.83 18.38
C ARG A 33 2.22 -34.41 18.89
N LEU A 34 3.43 -33.86 18.75
CA LEU A 34 3.76 -32.53 19.28
C LEU A 34 2.90 -31.42 18.66
N ILE A 35 2.68 -31.45 17.34
CA ILE A 35 1.80 -30.46 16.70
C ILE A 35 0.34 -30.61 17.14
N LYS A 36 -0.14 -31.83 17.40
CA LYS A 36 -1.52 -32.06 17.87
C LYS A 36 -1.71 -31.52 19.29
N GLU A 37 -0.73 -31.75 20.16
CA GLU A 37 -0.72 -31.20 21.51
C GLU A 37 -0.68 -29.68 21.48
N ALA A 38 0.21 -29.09 20.67
CA ALA A 38 0.37 -27.63 20.56
C ALA A 38 -0.88 -26.90 20.03
N PHE A 39 -1.71 -27.56 19.23
CA PHE A 39 -2.92 -26.97 18.63
C PHE A 39 -4.22 -27.66 19.09
N ALA A 40 -4.19 -28.37 20.22
CA ALA A 40 -5.34 -29.14 20.72
C ALA A 40 -6.60 -28.26 20.89
N ASP A 41 -6.45 -27.10 21.54
CA ASP A 41 -7.56 -26.18 21.84
C ASP A 41 -8.08 -25.41 20.63
N SER A 42 -7.25 -25.21 19.62
CA SER A 42 -7.55 -24.32 18.48
C SER A 42 -7.92 -25.07 17.20
N VAL A 43 -7.39 -26.28 17.00
CA VAL A 43 -7.63 -27.09 15.80
C VAL A 43 -8.40 -28.38 16.13
N GLY A 44 -8.22 -28.94 17.33
CA GLY A 44 -8.86 -30.17 17.76
C GLY A 44 -8.78 -31.28 16.70
N VAL A 45 -9.91 -31.93 16.42
CA VAL A 45 -10.01 -33.00 15.41
C VAL A 45 -10.25 -32.50 13.98
N ALA A 46 -10.36 -31.18 13.76
CA ALA A 46 -10.69 -30.62 12.44
C ALA A 46 -9.62 -30.97 11.38
N HIS A 47 -8.36 -31.08 11.79
CA HIS A 47 -7.23 -31.41 10.92
C HIS A 47 -7.37 -32.76 10.20
N ILE A 48 -8.16 -33.69 10.75
CA ILE A 48 -8.38 -35.03 10.19
C ILE A 48 -9.06 -34.95 8.80
N LYS A 49 -9.90 -33.94 8.57
CA LYS A 49 -10.66 -33.78 7.31
C LYS A 49 -9.89 -33.00 6.24
N TRP A 50 -8.83 -32.30 6.61
CA TRP A 50 -8.10 -31.41 5.70
C TRP A 50 -7.35 -32.15 4.57
N PRO A 51 -6.72 -33.33 4.77
CA PRO A 51 -6.07 -34.06 3.67
C PRO A 51 -7.04 -34.43 2.55
N GLN A 52 -8.26 -34.85 2.89
CA GLN A 52 -9.30 -35.17 1.92
C GLN A 52 -9.71 -33.92 1.13
N SER A 53 -9.89 -32.79 1.80
CA SER A 53 -10.19 -31.52 1.13
C SER A 53 -9.07 -31.06 0.20
N TYR A 54 -7.81 -31.27 0.59
CA TYR A 54 -6.65 -30.97 -0.26
C TYR A 54 -6.63 -31.84 -1.51
N ASN A 55 -6.81 -33.15 -1.35
CA ASN A 55 -6.85 -34.08 -2.48
C ASN A 55 -8.00 -33.73 -3.45
N LEU A 56 -9.18 -33.42 -2.92
CA LEU A 56 -10.34 -33.00 -3.72
C LEU A 56 -10.08 -31.70 -4.48
N TYR A 57 -9.44 -30.72 -3.83
CA TYR A 57 -9.05 -29.46 -4.47
C TYR A 57 -8.08 -29.73 -5.63
N ARG A 58 -7.05 -30.56 -5.41
CA ARG A 58 -6.06 -30.91 -6.44
C ARG A 58 -6.68 -31.62 -7.63
N THR A 59 -7.63 -32.55 -7.41
CA THR A 59 -8.28 -33.29 -8.50
C THR A 59 -9.24 -32.40 -9.29
N LYS A 60 -10.06 -31.60 -8.62
CA LYS A 60 -11.01 -30.68 -9.28
C LYS A 60 -10.32 -29.56 -10.04
N HIS A 61 -9.16 -29.10 -9.57
CA HIS A 61 -8.42 -27.98 -10.13
C HIS A 61 -7.09 -28.41 -10.77
N SER A 62 -7.02 -29.61 -11.34
CA SER A 62 -5.77 -30.21 -11.86
C SER A 62 -5.03 -29.38 -12.91
N LYS A 63 -5.73 -28.51 -13.64
CA LYS A 63 -5.16 -27.57 -14.63
C LYS A 63 -5.01 -26.14 -14.10
N ASP A 64 -5.50 -25.83 -12.90
CA ASP A 64 -5.33 -24.50 -12.30
C ASP A 64 -3.88 -24.35 -11.85
N PRO A 65 -3.13 -23.35 -12.35
CA PRO A 65 -1.76 -23.15 -11.93
C PRO A 65 -1.63 -22.85 -10.43
N ALA A 66 -2.67 -22.33 -9.76
CA ALA A 66 -2.64 -22.15 -8.31
C ALA A 66 -2.68 -23.50 -7.56
N ALA A 67 -3.46 -24.46 -8.04
CA ALA A 67 -3.49 -25.80 -7.47
C ALA A 67 -2.21 -26.59 -7.75
N LEU A 68 -1.65 -26.44 -8.96
CA LEU A 68 -0.33 -26.99 -9.30
C LEU A 68 0.76 -26.41 -8.41
N ALA A 69 0.80 -25.08 -8.25
CA ALA A 69 1.77 -24.42 -7.38
C ALA A 69 1.60 -24.78 -5.89
N LEU A 70 0.37 -24.97 -5.42
CA LEU A 70 0.11 -25.43 -4.05
C LEU A 70 0.63 -26.87 -3.84
N HIS A 71 0.54 -27.72 -4.88
CA HIS A 71 1.09 -29.08 -4.82
C HIS A 71 2.62 -29.10 -4.93
N GLU A 72 3.21 -28.29 -5.79
CA GLU A 72 4.67 -28.10 -5.83
C GLU A 72 5.20 -27.64 -4.47
N LEU A 73 4.52 -26.67 -3.84
CA LEU A 73 4.86 -26.20 -2.50
C LEU A 73 4.77 -27.31 -1.44
N PHE A 74 3.76 -28.18 -1.53
CA PHE A 74 3.66 -29.36 -0.67
C PHE A 74 4.88 -30.27 -0.81
N LEU A 75 5.31 -30.54 -2.04
CA LEU A 75 6.48 -31.40 -2.31
C LEU A 75 7.76 -30.77 -1.74
N GLN A 76 7.95 -29.46 -1.93
CA GLN A 76 9.08 -28.68 -1.40
C GLN A 76 9.14 -28.66 0.14
N ILE A 77 8.00 -28.79 0.83
CA ILE A 77 7.96 -28.95 2.29
C ILE A 77 8.38 -30.38 2.69
N MET A 78 8.01 -31.38 1.89
CA MET A 78 8.24 -32.79 2.20
C MET A 78 9.68 -33.23 1.93
N ASP A 79 10.26 -32.72 0.84
CA ASP A 79 11.65 -32.98 0.45
C ASP A 79 12.68 -32.15 1.25
N GLY A 80 12.22 -31.12 1.97
CA GLY A 80 13.05 -30.26 2.82
C GLY A 80 13.67 -29.06 2.10
N SER A 81 13.25 -28.76 0.87
CA SER A 81 13.72 -27.58 0.11
C SER A 81 13.37 -26.25 0.80
N ILE A 82 12.28 -26.22 1.56
CA ILE A 82 11.89 -25.05 2.35
C ILE A 82 12.41 -25.23 3.77
N THR A 83 13.13 -24.24 4.27
CA THR A 83 13.88 -24.38 5.53
C THR A 83 13.20 -23.73 6.72
N ASN A 84 12.32 -22.75 6.48
CA ASN A 84 11.68 -21.99 7.55
C ASN A 84 10.26 -21.52 7.19
N LEU A 85 9.49 -21.13 8.20
CA LEU A 85 8.10 -20.71 8.01
C LEU A 85 7.96 -19.39 7.24
N ASP A 86 8.91 -18.46 7.32
CA ASP A 86 8.83 -17.19 6.61
C ASP A 86 8.94 -17.39 5.09
N GLU A 87 9.86 -18.24 4.66
CA GLU A 87 9.99 -18.71 3.29
C GLU A 87 8.70 -19.40 2.81
N PHE A 88 8.15 -20.32 3.62
CA PHE A 88 6.87 -20.98 3.32
C PHE A 88 5.74 -19.97 3.08
N TYR A 89 5.52 -19.02 4.01
CA TYR A 89 4.45 -18.03 3.85
C TYR A 89 4.69 -17.09 2.68
N HIS A 90 5.95 -16.78 2.38
CA HIS A 90 6.31 -15.98 1.21
C HIS A 90 5.91 -16.70 -0.08
N LEU A 91 6.28 -17.98 -0.23
CA LEU A 91 5.95 -18.79 -1.40
C LEU A 91 4.45 -19.06 -1.52
N LEU A 92 3.78 -19.41 -0.43
CA LEU A 92 2.32 -19.61 -0.41
C LEU A 92 1.59 -18.35 -0.89
N ARG A 93 2.03 -17.19 -0.39
CA ARG A 93 1.44 -15.89 -0.76
C ARG A 93 1.67 -15.56 -2.23
N THR A 94 2.89 -15.73 -2.72
CA THR A 94 3.28 -15.28 -4.06
C THR A 94 2.80 -16.23 -5.15
N LYS A 95 2.88 -17.54 -4.93
CA LYS A 95 2.55 -18.57 -5.92
C LYS A 95 1.07 -18.98 -5.89
N VAL A 96 0.41 -18.94 -4.72
CA VAL A 96 -0.94 -19.49 -4.57
C VAL A 96 -1.98 -18.40 -4.29
N THR A 97 -1.91 -17.73 -3.14
CA THR A 97 -3.05 -16.92 -2.64
C THR A 97 -3.14 -15.53 -3.26
N HIS A 98 -2.00 -14.86 -3.47
CA HIS A 98 -1.93 -13.52 -4.07
C HIS A 98 -1.18 -13.54 -5.41
N ARG A 99 -1.24 -14.65 -6.13
CA ARG A 99 -0.67 -14.77 -7.46
C ARG A 99 -1.30 -13.73 -8.38
N LYS A 100 -0.45 -12.95 -9.07
CA LYS A 100 -0.92 -12.01 -10.10
C LYS A 100 -1.44 -12.80 -11.31
N ARG A 101 -2.53 -12.31 -11.90
CA ARG A 101 -3.21 -12.93 -13.06
C ARG A 101 -3.45 -11.88 -14.14
N GLY A 102 -3.62 -12.33 -15.38
CA GLY A 102 -3.94 -11.47 -16.53
C GLY A 102 -2.92 -10.34 -16.73
N ASN A 103 -3.42 -9.12 -16.95
CA ASN A 103 -2.58 -7.95 -17.21
C ASN A 103 -1.61 -7.65 -16.06
N ALA A 104 -2.02 -7.85 -14.81
CA ALA A 104 -1.14 -7.62 -13.66
C ALA A 104 0.10 -8.55 -13.65
N LEU A 105 -0.01 -9.76 -14.21
CA LEU A 105 1.12 -10.66 -14.40
C LEU A 105 2.00 -10.20 -15.56
N LYS A 106 1.42 -9.85 -16.71
CA LYS A 106 2.15 -9.30 -17.86
C LYS A 106 2.97 -8.07 -17.47
N ASP A 107 2.37 -7.15 -16.72
CA ASP A 107 3.04 -5.94 -16.22
C ASP A 107 4.15 -6.25 -15.23
N GLN A 108 4.05 -7.34 -14.46
CA GLN A 108 5.14 -7.77 -13.59
C GLN A 108 6.33 -8.29 -14.40
N VAL A 109 6.08 -9.18 -15.36
CA VAL A 109 7.12 -9.75 -16.21
C VAL A 109 7.83 -8.64 -16.98
N LEU A 110 7.08 -7.72 -17.57
CA LEU A 110 7.66 -6.58 -18.28
C LEU A 110 8.52 -5.70 -17.38
N ARG A 111 8.06 -5.43 -16.14
CA ARG A 111 8.85 -4.65 -15.17
C ARG A 111 10.14 -5.36 -14.77
N GLN A 112 10.09 -6.67 -14.53
CA GLN A 112 11.27 -7.45 -14.19
C GLN A 112 12.26 -7.48 -15.35
N ALA A 113 11.79 -7.72 -16.58
CA ALA A 113 12.64 -7.69 -17.77
C ALA A 113 13.33 -6.33 -17.97
N LYS A 114 12.59 -5.22 -17.85
CA LYS A 114 13.16 -3.87 -17.92
C LYS A 114 14.21 -3.62 -16.84
N GLN A 115 13.95 -4.11 -15.62
CA GLN A 115 14.89 -3.96 -14.51
C GLN A 115 16.17 -4.75 -14.75
N SER A 116 16.07 -6.02 -15.19
CA SER A 116 17.23 -6.85 -15.51
C SER A 116 18.05 -6.28 -16.66
N ALA A 117 17.40 -5.78 -17.71
CA ALA A 117 18.08 -5.11 -18.82
C ALA A 117 18.81 -3.83 -18.36
N THR A 118 18.19 -3.05 -17.46
CA THR A 118 18.80 -1.86 -16.88
C THR A 118 20.01 -2.23 -16.02
N GLN A 119 19.88 -3.28 -15.19
CA GLN A 119 20.98 -3.77 -14.37
C GLN A 119 22.16 -4.21 -15.24
N GLN A 120 21.90 -5.00 -16.30
CA GLN A 120 22.94 -5.47 -17.21
C GLN A 120 23.66 -4.30 -17.88
N ALA A 121 22.92 -3.34 -18.44
CA ALA A 121 23.51 -2.17 -19.09
C ALA A 121 24.38 -1.34 -18.11
N TYR A 122 23.97 -1.23 -16.84
CA TYR A 122 24.76 -0.51 -15.84
C TYR A 122 26.03 -1.28 -15.47
N MET A 123 25.96 -2.61 -15.39
CA MET A 123 27.14 -3.46 -15.17
C MET A 123 28.12 -3.37 -16.35
N ASP A 124 27.62 -3.38 -17.58
CA ASP A 124 28.43 -3.27 -18.80
C ASP A 124 29.13 -1.89 -18.89
N ASP A 125 28.45 -0.83 -18.46
CA ASP A 125 28.97 0.55 -18.41
C ASP A 125 29.83 0.85 -17.16
N GLY A 126 30.00 -0.11 -16.23
CA GLY A 126 30.69 0.09 -14.96
C GLY A 126 30.01 1.11 -14.01
N LYS A 127 28.70 1.36 -14.19
CA LYS A 127 27.91 2.27 -13.36
C LYS A 127 27.38 1.57 -12.11
N ALA A 128 27.37 2.29 -10.99
CA ALA A 128 26.79 1.79 -9.75
C ALA A 128 25.29 1.48 -9.90
N PHE A 129 24.83 0.41 -9.25
CA PHE A 129 23.44 -0.04 -9.32
C PHE A 129 22.98 -0.65 -7.99
N VAL A 130 21.87 -0.14 -7.44
CA VAL A 130 21.26 -0.71 -6.24
C VAL A 130 20.30 -1.84 -6.64
N SER A 131 20.71 -3.09 -6.43
CA SER A 131 19.89 -4.27 -6.76
C SER A 131 18.83 -4.61 -5.70
N ASN A 132 18.93 -4.03 -4.50
CA ASN A 132 18.03 -4.30 -3.39
C ASN A 132 16.64 -3.67 -3.62
N ASN A 133 15.72 -4.48 -4.15
CA ASN A 133 14.34 -4.11 -4.41
C ASN A 133 13.57 -3.61 -3.18
N LYS A 134 13.86 -4.18 -2.01
CA LYS A 134 13.18 -3.82 -0.77
C LYS A 134 13.60 -2.41 -0.36
N LEU A 135 14.91 -2.13 -0.38
CA LEU A 135 15.47 -0.81 -0.13
C LEU A 135 14.88 0.23 -1.10
N ILE A 136 14.92 -0.03 -2.42
CA ILE A 136 14.32 0.87 -3.42
C ILE A 136 12.84 1.14 -3.13
N SER A 137 12.07 0.11 -2.75
CA SER A 137 10.65 0.26 -2.43
C SER A 137 10.43 1.16 -1.21
N MET A 138 11.25 0.99 -0.16
CA MET A 138 11.15 1.80 1.05
C MET A 138 11.60 3.24 0.81
N THR A 139 12.66 3.45 0.04
CA THR A 139 13.10 4.79 -0.42
C THR A 139 12.00 5.51 -1.18
N LYS A 140 11.32 4.84 -2.13
CA LYS A 140 10.19 5.43 -2.86
C LYS A 140 9.01 5.78 -1.95
N LYS A 141 8.72 4.96 -0.94
CA LYS A 141 7.67 5.27 0.06
C LYS A 141 8.06 6.48 0.90
N ALA A 142 9.32 6.57 1.30
CA ALA A 142 9.83 7.71 2.05
C ALA A 142 9.71 9.00 1.21
N ALA A 143 10.10 8.97 -0.06
CA ALA A 143 9.93 10.08 -1.00
C ALA A 143 8.47 10.56 -1.10
N VAL A 144 7.50 9.63 -1.21
CA VAL A 144 6.06 9.99 -1.24
C VAL A 144 5.60 10.69 0.05
N ARG A 145 6.12 10.26 1.21
CA ARG A 145 5.79 10.90 2.48
C ARG A 145 6.35 12.32 2.57
N LEU A 146 7.54 12.55 2.01
CA LEU A 146 8.26 13.81 2.15
C LEU A 146 8.02 14.84 1.03
N ALA A 147 7.41 14.44 -0.09
CA ALA A 147 7.02 15.40 -1.13
C ALA A 147 6.19 16.55 -0.55
N HIS A 148 6.49 17.82 -0.87
CA HIS A 148 5.85 19.01 -0.28
C HIS A 148 5.98 19.18 1.24
N THR A 149 7.06 18.72 1.87
CA THR A 149 7.28 18.91 3.32
C THR A 149 8.54 19.70 3.68
N ASP A 150 9.11 20.45 2.73
CA ASP A 150 10.26 21.35 2.91
C ASP A 150 11.43 20.74 3.72
N VAL A 151 11.71 19.46 3.45
CA VAL A 151 12.76 18.69 4.14
C VAL A 151 14.14 19.12 3.64
N SER A 152 15.09 19.30 4.56
CA SER A 152 16.45 19.68 4.21
C SER A 152 17.26 18.51 3.63
N GLU A 153 18.31 18.83 2.87
CA GLU A 153 19.21 17.82 2.30
C GLU A 153 19.91 16.97 3.37
N VAL A 154 20.15 17.55 4.55
CA VAL A 154 20.71 16.83 5.71
C VAL A 154 19.74 15.75 6.19
N GLN A 155 18.47 16.12 6.39
CA GLN A 155 17.42 15.18 6.81
C GLN A 155 17.18 14.08 5.77
N ILE A 156 17.26 14.40 4.47
CA ILE A 156 17.19 13.40 3.40
C ILE A 156 18.36 12.42 3.50
N SER A 157 19.58 12.92 3.74
CA SER A 157 20.78 12.10 3.85
C SER A 157 20.71 11.14 5.04
N GLU A 158 20.34 11.62 6.22
CA GLU A 158 20.15 10.80 7.43
C GLU A 158 19.08 9.74 7.23
N LEU A 159 17.96 10.11 6.59
CA LEU A 159 16.88 9.18 6.27
C LEU A 159 17.36 8.06 5.33
N LEU A 160 18.08 8.39 4.26
CA LEU A 160 18.59 7.38 3.33
C LEU A 160 19.58 6.44 4.01
N GLN A 161 20.48 6.96 4.85
CA GLN A 161 21.40 6.14 5.64
C GLN A 161 20.64 5.18 6.57
N SER A 162 19.61 5.67 7.28
CA SER A 162 18.80 4.82 8.16
C SER A 162 18.09 3.70 7.38
N LEU A 163 17.59 3.98 6.18
CA LEU A 163 16.97 2.98 5.32
C LEU A 163 17.98 1.94 4.83
N VAL A 164 19.20 2.34 4.51
CA VAL A 164 20.27 1.42 4.13
C VAL A 164 20.62 0.50 5.29
N SER A 165 20.82 1.04 6.50
CA SER A 165 21.09 0.25 7.70
C SER A 165 19.97 -0.74 8.04
N GLU A 166 18.71 -0.37 7.82
CA GLU A 166 17.56 -1.23 8.13
C GLU A 166 17.33 -2.33 7.07
N TYR A 167 17.53 -2.01 5.79
CA TYR A 167 17.10 -2.87 4.67
C TYR A 167 18.24 -3.47 3.84
N ASN A 168 19.50 -3.10 4.09
CA ASN A 168 20.67 -3.61 3.38
C ASN A 168 21.71 -4.18 4.36
N PRO A 169 22.03 -5.48 4.29
CA PRO A 169 23.02 -6.09 5.18
C PRO A 169 24.44 -5.58 4.98
N MET A 170 24.77 -5.15 3.76
CA MET A 170 26.07 -4.58 3.41
C MET A 170 25.94 -3.07 3.27
N ALA A 171 26.99 -2.32 3.63
CA ALA A 171 27.03 -0.90 3.34
C ALA A 171 27.04 -0.69 1.82
N LEU A 172 26.31 0.33 1.35
CA LEU A 172 26.40 0.77 -0.05
C LEU A 172 27.68 1.56 -0.27
N THR A 173 28.21 1.52 -1.49
CA THR A 173 29.28 2.44 -1.91
C THR A 173 28.77 3.88 -2.03
N SER A 174 29.68 4.85 -2.15
CA SER A 174 29.29 6.25 -2.37
C SER A 174 28.43 6.41 -3.64
N ASP A 175 28.83 5.75 -4.73
CA ASP A 175 28.11 5.83 -6.00
C ASP A 175 26.72 5.17 -5.93
N GLU A 176 26.58 4.07 -5.18
CA GLU A 176 25.29 3.42 -4.94
C GLU A 176 24.37 4.29 -4.07
N MET A 177 24.93 5.03 -3.10
CA MET A 177 24.20 6.01 -2.32
C MET A 177 23.69 7.17 -3.20
N ASP A 178 24.49 7.64 -4.16
CA ASP A 178 24.08 8.66 -5.12
C ASP A 178 22.97 8.16 -6.04
N VAL A 179 23.03 6.90 -6.47
CA VAL A 179 21.93 6.25 -7.20
C VAL A 179 20.66 6.22 -6.36
N LEU A 180 20.76 5.82 -5.08
CA LEU A 180 19.61 5.77 -4.19
C LEU A 180 18.99 7.17 -3.95
N ARG A 181 19.84 8.19 -3.79
CA ARG A 181 19.44 9.59 -3.70
C ARG A 181 18.74 10.05 -4.97
N SER A 182 19.28 9.72 -6.15
CA SER A 182 18.66 10.06 -7.43
C SER A 182 17.26 9.45 -7.58
N ILE A 183 17.06 8.21 -7.10
CA ILE A 183 15.75 7.54 -7.08
C ILE A 183 14.78 8.27 -6.15
N PHE A 184 15.25 8.67 -4.97
CA PHE A 184 14.47 9.43 -4.00
C PHE A 184 14.03 10.77 -4.60
N THR A 185 14.97 11.59 -5.07
CA THR A 185 14.72 12.93 -5.60
C THR A 185 13.81 12.90 -6.82
N ARG A 186 14.05 11.99 -7.77
CA ARG A 186 13.18 11.81 -8.94
C ARG A 186 11.75 11.44 -8.54
N LYS A 187 11.60 10.63 -7.48
CA LYS A 187 10.29 10.26 -6.97
C LYS A 187 9.60 11.44 -6.29
N VAL A 188 10.31 12.25 -5.50
CA VAL A 188 9.78 13.49 -4.92
C VAL A 188 9.27 14.41 -6.02
N MET A 189 10.13 14.78 -6.98
CA MET A 189 9.76 15.64 -8.11
C MET A 189 8.52 15.14 -8.87
N ALA A 190 8.46 13.83 -9.13
CA ALA A 190 7.29 13.25 -9.81
C ALA A 190 6.00 13.38 -9.00
N MET A 191 6.05 13.28 -7.67
CA MET A 191 4.88 13.48 -6.81
C MET A 191 4.49 14.96 -6.75
N GLU A 192 5.47 15.85 -6.67
CA GLU A 192 5.23 17.30 -6.62
C GLU A 192 4.73 17.89 -7.94
N ALA A 193 5.04 17.24 -9.07
CA ALA A 193 4.44 17.56 -10.35
C ALA A 193 2.99 17.04 -10.49
N SER A 194 2.65 15.97 -9.76
CA SER A 194 1.33 15.32 -9.88
C SER A 194 0.25 15.97 -9.00
N LEU A 195 0.65 16.67 -7.95
CA LEU A 195 -0.24 17.23 -6.95
C LEU A 195 0.33 18.55 -6.45
N THR A 196 -0.51 19.52 -6.14
CA THR A 196 -0.03 20.77 -5.52
C THR A 196 0.22 20.57 -4.02
N ALA A 197 1.11 21.39 -3.43
CA ALA A 197 1.40 21.32 -1.99
C ALA A 197 0.13 21.44 -1.11
N PRO A 198 -0.84 22.33 -1.40
CA PRO A 198 -2.07 22.37 -0.62
C PRO A 198 -2.95 21.12 -0.74
N GLU A 199 -3.06 20.57 -1.94
CA GLU A 199 -3.79 19.32 -2.19
C GLU A 199 -3.17 18.16 -1.41
N ALA A 200 -1.84 18.09 -1.36
CA ALA A 200 -1.11 17.12 -0.55
C ALA A 200 -1.42 17.28 0.94
N THR A 201 -1.46 18.53 1.44
CA THR A 201 -1.79 18.84 2.83
C THR A 201 -3.22 18.44 3.19
N ILE A 202 -4.20 18.68 2.29
CA ILE A 202 -5.58 18.21 2.47
C ILE A 202 -5.61 16.68 2.61
N LEU A 203 -4.96 15.95 1.70
CA LEU A 203 -4.97 14.48 1.68
C LEU A 203 -4.23 13.85 2.89
N ARG A 204 -3.29 14.57 3.48
CA ARG A 204 -2.55 14.18 4.68
C ARG A 204 -3.26 14.51 5.98
N HIS A 205 -4.41 15.19 5.93
CA HIS A 205 -5.21 15.49 7.11
C HIS A 205 -5.58 14.22 7.89
N THR A 206 -5.61 14.33 9.22
CA THR A 206 -5.85 13.22 10.16
C THR A 206 -7.26 12.68 10.03
N ASP A 207 -8.25 13.56 9.97
CA ASP A 207 -9.64 13.21 9.68
C ASP A 207 -9.84 12.93 8.18
N LYS A 208 -10.16 11.66 7.85
CA LYS A 208 -10.34 11.18 6.48
C LYS A 208 -11.64 11.64 5.83
N ASP A 209 -12.70 11.83 6.60
CA ASP A 209 -13.96 12.34 6.07
C ASP A 209 -13.81 13.82 5.68
N VAL A 210 -13.19 14.62 6.56
CA VAL A 210 -12.92 16.04 6.27
C VAL A 210 -11.94 16.17 5.11
N SER A 211 -10.88 15.35 5.07
CA SER A 211 -9.90 15.32 3.97
C SER A 211 -10.56 15.09 2.61
N LYS A 212 -11.39 14.04 2.50
CA LYS A 212 -12.09 13.69 1.27
C LYS A 212 -13.01 14.83 0.82
N ASN A 213 -13.82 15.36 1.74
CA ASN A 213 -14.79 16.40 1.43
C ASN A 213 -14.09 17.72 1.06
N ALA A 214 -13.02 18.11 1.78
CA ALA A 214 -12.25 19.30 1.47
C ALA A 214 -11.54 19.19 0.11
N PHE A 215 -10.99 18.01 -0.22
CA PHE A 215 -10.34 17.79 -1.51
C PHE A 215 -11.35 17.92 -2.67
N HIS A 216 -12.53 17.30 -2.52
CA HIS A 216 -13.60 17.42 -3.51
C HIS A 216 -14.07 18.87 -3.66
N LEU A 217 -14.34 19.55 -2.54
CA LEU A 217 -14.78 20.94 -2.52
C LEU A 217 -13.75 21.89 -3.16
N TYR A 218 -12.45 21.70 -2.89
CA TYR A 218 -11.40 22.48 -3.52
C TYR A 218 -11.33 22.25 -5.03
N GLY A 219 -11.53 21.00 -5.47
CA GLY A 219 -11.68 20.68 -6.89
C GLY A 219 -12.86 21.43 -7.55
N LEU A 220 -13.99 21.56 -6.85
CA LEU A 220 -15.14 22.35 -7.35
C LEU A 220 -14.80 23.84 -7.46
N PHE A 221 -14.09 24.42 -6.49
CA PHE A 221 -13.61 25.80 -6.59
C PHE A 221 -12.64 25.98 -7.77
N LYS A 222 -11.72 25.04 -7.99
CA LYS A 222 -10.80 25.08 -9.14
C LYS A 222 -11.52 25.00 -10.49
N LEU A 223 -12.64 24.29 -10.54
CA LEU A 223 -13.46 24.15 -11.74
C LEU A 223 -14.33 25.39 -12.01
N LYS A 224 -14.88 26.01 -10.96
CA LYS A 224 -15.87 27.09 -11.07
C LYS A 224 -15.27 28.50 -11.01
N CYS A 225 -14.10 28.69 -10.41
CA CYS A 225 -13.49 29.99 -10.17
C CYS A 225 -12.01 30.02 -10.53
N GLU A 226 -11.58 31.11 -11.16
CA GLU A 226 -10.17 31.46 -11.26
C GLU A 226 -9.60 31.91 -9.92
N VAL A 227 -8.28 32.03 -9.83
CA VAL A 227 -7.63 32.57 -8.63
C VAL A 227 -8.01 34.05 -8.50
N ASN A 228 -8.38 34.46 -7.29
CA ASN A 228 -8.98 35.74 -6.92
C ASN A 228 -10.43 35.98 -7.36
N ASP A 229 -11.06 35.03 -8.01
CA ASP A 229 -12.49 35.09 -8.33
C ASP A 229 -13.35 34.61 -7.15
N THR A 230 -14.64 34.96 -7.18
CA THR A 230 -15.60 34.64 -6.13
C THR A 230 -16.68 33.67 -6.61
N CYS A 231 -17.06 32.73 -5.75
CA CYS A 231 -18.23 31.89 -5.94
C CYS A 231 -19.18 32.00 -4.75
N ALA A 232 -20.44 32.27 -5.06
CA ALA A 232 -21.53 32.14 -4.12
C ALA A 232 -21.84 30.65 -3.92
N LEU A 233 -21.61 30.15 -2.71
CA LEU A 233 -21.97 28.79 -2.33
C LEU A 233 -22.77 28.83 -1.03
N GLY A 234 -24.09 28.69 -1.14
CA GLY A 234 -24.97 28.64 0.01
C GLY A 234 -24.77 27.37 0.84
N GLN A 235 -25.18 27.37 2.12
CA GLN A 235 -25.00 26.19 2.98
C GLN A 235 -25.78 24.95 2.49
N GLN A 236 -26.97 25.14 1.92
CA GLN A 236 -27.75 24.05 1.34
C GLN A 236 -27.06 23.47 0.09
N GLU A 237 -26.54 24.34 -0.77
CA GLU A 237 -25.83 23.95 -1.98
C GLU A 237 -24.52 23.24 -1.65
N LEU A 238 -23.76 23.72 -0.66
CA LEU A 238 -22.58 23.06 -0.14
C LEU A 238 -22.89 21.64 0.37
N CYS A 239 -23.99 21.45 1.10
CA CYS A 239 -24.41 20.12 1.56
C CYS A 239 -24.83 19.22 0.39
N LYS A 240 -25.48 19.80 -0.63
CA LYS A 240 -25.92 19.08 -1.83
C LYS A 240 -24.74 18.61 -2.67
N GLU A 241 -23.78 19.49 -2.96
CA GLU A 241 -22.58 19.20 -3.75
C GLU A 241 -21.71 18.12 -3.07
N LEU A 242 -21.56 18.18 -1.75
CA LEU A 242 -20.78 17.20 -1.01
C LEU A 242 -21.56 15.92 -0.67
N GLY A 243 -22.89 15.94 -0.77
CA GLY A 243 -23.75 14.83 -0.36
C GLY A 243 -23.63 14.50 1.14
N VAL A 244 -23.26 15.47 1.98
CA VAL A 244 -23.05 15.27 3.42
C VAL A 244 -23.84 16.25 4.27
N GLY A 245 -24.08 15.87 5.52
CA GLY A 245 -24.72 16.74 6.51
C GLY A 245 -23.93 18.01 6.80
N ARG A 246 -24.65 19.04 7.22
CA ARG A 246 -24.12 20.39 7.49
C ARG A 246 -22.83 20.44 8.32
N PRO A 247 -22.66 19.68 9.42
CA PRO A 247 -21.43 19.75 10.20
C PRO A 247 -20.19 19.34 9.39
N LYS A 248 -20.30 18.28 8.58
CA LYS A 248 -19.20 17.77 7.76
C LYS A 248 -18.88 18.70 6.60
N ALA A 249 -19.91 19.27 5.97
CA ALA A 249 -19.77 20.25 4.90
C ALA A 249 -19.01 21.51 5.37
N LEU A 250 -19.39 22.04 6.54
CA LEU A 250 -18.72 23.20 7.13
C LEU A 250 -17.28 22.88 7.57
N ALA A 251 -17.04 21.70 8.14
CA ALA A 251 -15.69 21.28 8.52
C ALA A 251 -14.73 21.25 7.31
N ALA A 252 -15.21 20.80 6.14
CA ALA A 252 -14.45 20.82 4.89
C ALA A 252 -14.12 22.25 4.44
N ALA A 253 -15.11 23.15 4.41
CA ALA A 253 -14.90 24.56 4.05
C ALA A 253 -13.94 25.26 5.02
N ASN A 254 -14.09 25.02 6.34
CA ASN A 254 -13.20 25.56 7.36
C ASN A 254 -11.75 25.08 7.20
N LEU A 255 -11.54 23.82 6.79
CA LEU A 255 -10.19 23.33 6.50
C LEU A 255 -9.57 24.10 5.32
N LEU A 256 -10.32 24.33 4.24
CA LEU A 256 -9.82 25.10 3.09
C LEU A 256 -9.49 26.56 3.46
N VAL A 257 -10.31 27.18 4.31
CA VAL A 257 -10.03 28.53 4.84
C VAL A 257 -8.78 28.52 5.72
N LYS A 258 -8.64 27.56 6.63
CA LYS A 258 -7.46 27.43 7.51
C LYS A 258 -6.17 27.22 6.71
N LEU A 259 -6.25 26.52 5.58
CA LEU A 259 -5.11 26.30 4.68
C LEU A 259 -4.85 27.49 3.73
N GLY A 260 -5.66 28.56 3.81
CA GLY A 260 -5.52 29.75 2.97
C GLY A 260 -5.78 29.47 1.48
N LEU A 261 -6.65 28.51 1.16
CA LEU A 261 -7.01 28.15 -0.22
C LEU A 261 -8.23 28.90 -0.70
N ILE A 262 -9.13 29.20 0.23
CA ILE A 262 -10.28 30.06 0.02
C ILE A 262 -10.41 31.03 1.20
N THR A 263 -11.10 32.13 1.00
CA THR A 263 -11.55 33.02 2.07
C THR A 263 -13.03 33.27 1.98
N VAL A 264 -13.66 33.63 3.10
CA VAL A 264 -15.06 34.08 3.11
C VAL A 264 -15.06 35.58 2.84
N SER A 265 -15.55 35.99 1.66
CA SER A 265 -15.68 37.39 1.29
C SER A 265 -16.96 38.00 1.85
N GLU A 266 -18.06 37.25 1.84
CA GLU A 266 -19.33 37.65 2.46
C GLU A 266 -19.96 36.47 3.20
N GLN A 267 -20.37 36.71 4.44
CA GLN A 267 -21.05 35.70 5.24
C GLN A 267 -22.55 35.72 4.94
N GLY A 268 -23.11 34.56 4.58
CA GLY A 268 -24.55 34.46 4.30
C GLY A 268 -25.42 34.74 5.53
N LEU A 269 -26.49 35.51 5.36
CA LEU A 269 -27.47 35.81 6.41
C LEU A 269 -28.42 34.62 6.64
N ARG A 270 -28.59 34.20 7.89
CA ARG A 270 -29.54 33.14 8.28
C ARG A 270 -30.93 33.72 8.59
N GLY A 271 -31.98 33.04 8.11
CA GLY A 271 -33.35 33.22 8.62
C GLY A 271 -34.19 34.30 7.93
N THR A 272 -33.72 34.91 6.86
CA THR A 272 -34.51 35.86 6.05
C THR A 272 -35.05 35.21 4.79
N VAL A 273 -36.20 35.70 4.32
CA VAL A 273 -36.89 35.26 3.08
C VAL A 273 -35.99 35.42 1.83
N MET A 274 -34.99 36.31 1.91
CA MET A 274 -33.92 36.49 0.91
C MET A 274 -32.56 36.05 1.48
N GLY A 275 -32.42 34.76 1.81
CA GLY A 275 -31.17 34.22 2.36
C GLY A 275 -30.00 34.43 1.39
N LYS A 276 -29.03 35.28 1.77
CA LYS A 276 -27.80 35.49 0.98
C LYS A 276 -26.89 34.25 1.08
N ALA A 277 -26.42 33.76 -0.06
CA ALA A 277 -25.39 32.72 -0.12
C ALA A 277 -24.09 33.22 0.53
N THR A 278 -23.27 32.29 1.03
CA THR A 278 -21.91 32.64 1.48
C THR A 278 -21.04 32.81 0.25
N ILE A 279 -20.34 33.92 0.14
CA ILE A 279 -19.43 34.18 -0.99
C ILE A 279 -18.03 33.81 -0.55
N TYR A 280 -17.44 32.87 -1.28
CA TYR A 280 -16.06 32.43 -1.09
C TYR A 280 -15.20 33.00 -2.21
N LYS A 281 -13.99 33.45 -1.87
CA LYS A 281 -12.96 33.83 -2.84
C LYS A 281 -11.88 32.77 -2.89
N ARG A 282 -11.48 32.35 -4.10
CA ARG A 282 -10.37 31.42 -4.29
C ARG A 282 -9.04 32.16 -4.21
N LEU A 283 -8.08 31.66 -3.42
CA LEU A 283 -6.76 32.28 -3.26
C LEU A 283 -5.62 31.56 -3.99
N LYS A 284 -5.77 30.26 -4.26
CA LYS A 284 -4.78 29.41 -4.94
C LYS A 284 -5.48 28.47 -5.91
#